data_AF-A0A7S4S0I7-F1
#
_entry.id   AF-A0A7S4S0I7-F1
#
_cell.length_a   1.000
_cell.length_b   1.000
_cell.length_c   1.000
_cell.angle_alpha   90.00
_cell.angle_beta   90.00
_cell.angle_gamma   90.00
#
_symmetry.space_group_name_H-M   'P 1'
#
loop_
_entity.id
_entity.type
_entity.pdbx_description
1 polymer ?
#
loop_
_entity_poly.entity_id
_entity_poly.type
_entity_poly.pdbx_seq_one_letter_code
_entity_poly.pdbx_strand_id
1 'polypeptide(L)'
;EEEEEEEEEEEVPFFEEVSGDDPLVKELEERLRKQNGNKDLTLDMVLNPGTIVNTEREVIMLKAELKATPEDDAERIKELEDKIEQKQMKIVTEMRQVMTDSLKLEFLLQAILSIPLFCSFCYDAFPAYPDLEWLTLTPEDTKLVFRIFGLWGVWLVTVPALRARKPGGPFGMGYEEKRALDTSFLVLPFVCIFTPFFTKDPAVCFWVSLVILAGPAIRELGLPEPVNWLLKALDFGTGSERGVRSEDKEWKAQLDSYEQAAEELLKAKQEKVAAKEAAEAKAA
;
A
#
# COMPACT_ATOMS: atom_id res chain seq x y z
N GLU A 1 35.50 24.10 -13.19
CA GLU A 1 34.62 24.21 -12.02
C GLU A 1 33.22 24.03 -12.53
N GLU A 2 32.71 22.82 -12.35
CA GLU A 2 31.32 22.36 -12.36
C GLU A 2 31.44 20.83 -12.47
N GLU A 3 31.72 20.22 -11.32
CA GLU A 3 31.53 18.79 -11.11
C GLU A 3 30.03 18.60 -10.90
N GLU A 4 29.36 17.98 -11.88
CA GLU A 4 28.01 17.47 -11.71
C GLU A 4 28.10 16.20 -10.85
N GLU A 5 27.56 16.28 -9.63
CA GLU A 5 27.34 15.15 -8.74
C GLU A 5 26.34 14.20 -9.42
N GLU A 6 26.82 13.06 -9.91
CA GLU A 6 25.96 11.93 -10.28
C GLU A 6 25.35 11.38 -8.98
N GLU A 7 24.09 11.74 -8.71
CA GLU A 7 23.25 11.07 -7.74
C GLU A 7 23.14 9.59 -8.15
N GLU A 8 23.85 8.71 -7.43
CA GLU A 8 23.64 7.26 -7.53
C GLU A 8 22.16 6.97 -7.20
N GLU A 9 21.38 6.64 -8.23
CA GLU A 9 20.05 6.06 -8.08
C GLU A 9 20.19 4.77 -7.26
N GLU A 10 19.96 4.84 -5.94
CA GLU A 10 19.82 3.66 -5.08
C GLU A 10 18.74 2.76 -5.69
N GLU A 11 19.16 1.64 -6.28
CA GLU A 11 18.28 0.60 -6.79
C GLU A 11 17.26 0.21 -5.72
N VAL A 12 16.00 0.58 -5.95
CA VAL A 12 14.89 0.31 -5.04
C VAL A 12 14.84 -1.20 -4.79
N PRO A 13 15.11 -1.70 -3.57
CA PRO A 13 15.21 -3.13 -3.36
C PRO A 13 13.84 -3.77 -3.56
N PHE A 14 13.88 -4.86 -4.34
CA PHE A 14 12.81 -5.80 -4.67
C PHE A 14 11.76 -5.93 -3.55
N PHE A 15 10.48 -5.69 -3.87
CA PHE A 15 9.35 -5.88 -2.98
C PHE A 15 9.16 -7.38 -2.70
N GLU A 16 9.89 -7.93 -1.73
CA GLU A 16 9.59 -9.27 -1.21
C GLU A 16 8.36 -9.18 -0.29
N GLU A 17 7.31 -9.92 -0.63
CA GLU A 17 6.02 -9.80 0.04
C GLU A 17 6.07 -10.26 1.49
N VAL A 18 5.68 -9.34 2.38
CA VAL A 18 5.65 -9.58 3.82
C VAL A 18 4.35 -10.30 4.19
N SER A 19 4.47 -11.54 4.67
CA SER A 19 3.36 -12.30 5.27
C SER A 19 2.95 -11.69 6.62
N GLY A 20 1.65 -11.57 6.87
CA GLY A 20 1.10 -11.07 8.15
C GLY A 20 1.42 -11.96 9.36
N ASP A 21 1.93 -13.17 9.14
CA ASP A 21 2.34 -14.10 10.19
C ASP A 21 3.84 -14.06 10.53
N ASP A 22 4.62 -13.21 9.87
CA ASP A 22 6.04 -13.02 10.17
C ASP A 22 6.18 -12.56 11.65
N PRO A 23 6.99 -13.25 12.48
CA PRO A 23 7.24 -12.82 13.87
C PRO A 23 7.73 -11.37 13.95
N LEU A 24 8.42 -10.88 12.91
CA LEU A 24 8.83 -9.48 12.78
C LEU A 24 7.63 -8.52 12.69
N VAL A 25 6.62 -8.87 11.91
CA VAL A 25 5.40 -8.06 11.74
C VAL A 25 4.65 -7.94 13.05
N LYS A 26 4.55 -9.03 13.82
CA LYS A 26 3.88 -9.03 15.14
C LYS A 26 4.59 -8.13 16.15
N GLU A 27 5.92 -8.15 16.16
CA GLU A 27 6.72 -7.23 17.00
C GLU A 27 6.54 -5.76 16.56
N LEU A 28 6.56 -5.51 15.25
CA LEU A 28 6.34 -4.17 14.69
C LEU A 28 4.94 -3.64 15.01
N GLU A 29 3.90 -4.47 14.93
CA GLU A 29 2.55 -4.12 15.33
C GLU A 29 2.45 -3.79 16.82
N GLU A 30 3.12 -4.54 17.68
CA GLU A 30 3.15 -4.23 19.12
C GLU A 30 3.88 -2.91 19.39
N ARG A 31 5.00 -2.65 18.70
CA ARG A 31 5.74 -1.38 18.76
C ARG A 31 4.86 -0.21 18.28
N LEU A 32 4.14 -0.39 17.17
CA LEU A 32 3.20 0.58 16.61
C LEU A 32 2.07 0.92 17.59
N ARG A 33 1.46 -0.11 18.21
CA ARG A 33 0.40 0.06 19.23
C ARG A 33 0.90 0.82 20.46
N LYS A 34 2.10 0.50 20.94
CA LYS A 34 2.73 1.21 22.07
C LYS A 34 3.03 2.67 21.73
N GLN A 35 3.54 2.94 20.54
CA GLN A 35 3.93 4.28 20.11
C GLN A 35 2.72 5.20 19.89
N ASN A 36 1.64 4.67 19.30
CA ASN A 36 0.46 5.46 18.93
C ASN A 36 -0.67 5.39 19.98
N GLY A 37 -0.51 4.60 21.06
CA GLY A 37 -1.48 4.48 22.14
C GLY A 37 -2.82 3.84 21.74
N ASN A 38 -2.91 3.26 20.54
CA ASN A 38 -4.11 2.62 20.01
C ASN A 38 -3.89 1.11 19.91
N LYS A 39 -4.74 0.33 20.60
CA LYS A 39 -4.63 -1.14 20.69
C LYS A 39 -5.09 -1.86 19.42
N ASP A 40 -5.91 -1.20 18.61
CA ASP A 40 -6.50 -1.78 17.40
C ASP A 40 -5.67 -1.47 16.15
N LEU A 41 -4.53 -0.78 16.33
CA LEU A 41 -3.64 -0.43 15.23
C LEU A 41 -2.92 -1.68 14.73
N THR A 42 -3.06 -1.96 13.43
CA THR A 42 -2.34 -3.01 12.70
C THR A 42 -1.39 -2.38 11.69
N LEU A 43 -0.41 -3.15 11.24
CA LEU A 43 0.58 -2.65 10.28
C LEU A 43 -0.08 -2.19 8.97
N ASP A 44 -1.18 -2.83 8.58
CA ASP A 44 -1.98 -2.49 7.39
C ASP A 44 -2.65 -1.10 7.44
N MET A 45 -2.74 -0.49 8.62
CA MET A 45 -3.28 0.87 8.79
C MET A 45 -2.24 1.96 8.51
N VAL A 46 -0.96 1.58 8.47
CA VAL A 46 0.14 2.48 8.14
C VAL A 46 0.10 2.79 6.65
N LEU A 47 0.53 3.99 6.26
CA LEU A 47 0.56 4.38 4.85
C LEU A 47 1.49 3.46 4.05
N ASN A 48 2.70 3.21 4.58
CA ASN A 48 3.75 2.42 3.94
C ASN A 48 4.25 1.24 4.81
N PRO A 49 3.45 0.16 4.97
CA PRO A 49 3.84 -0.98 5.80
C PRO A 49 5.06 -1.74 5.27
N GLY A 50 5.19 -1.86 3.94
CA GLY A 50 6.32 -2.57 3.31
C GLY A 50 7.65 -1.89 3.58
N THR A 51 7.69 -0.55 3.49
CA THR A 51 8.90 0.23 3.80
C THR A 51 9.34 0.03 5.25
N ILE A 52 8.40 -0.04 6.20
CA ILE A 52 8.73 -0.28 7.62
C ILE A 52 9.38 -1.64 7.80
N VAL A 53 8.80 -2.69 7.23
CA VAL A 53 9.31 -4.05 7.39
C VAL A 53 10.66 -4.21 6.73
N ASN A 54 10.84 -3.70 5.51
CA ASN A 54 12.11 -3.75 4.79
C ASN A 54 13.19 -2.96 5.54
N THR A 55 12.86 -1.76 6.04
CA THR A 55 13.80 -0.95 6.82
C THR A 55 14.16 -1.65 8.15
N GLU A 56 13.23 -2.34 8.81
CA GLU A 56 13.55 -3.10 10.03
C GLU A 56 14.45 -4.31 9.71
N ARG A 57 14.23 -5.00 8.58
CA ARG A 57 15.12 -6.07 8.10
C ARG A 57 16.53 -5.54 7.83
N GLU A 58 16.66 -4.40 7.16
CA GLU A 58 17.94 -3.72 6.95
C GLU A 58 18.62 -3.37 8.29
N VAL A 59 17.87 -2.87 9.28
CA VAL A 59 18.40 -2.58 10.62
C VAL A 59 18.91 -3.85 11.31
N ILE A 60 18.22 -4.98 11.16
CA ILE A 60 18.68 -6.28 11.70
C ILE A 60 20.00 -6.69 11.04
N MET A 61 20.11 -6.55 9.72
CA MET A 61 21.34 -6.85 8.98
C MET A 61 22.50 -5.93 9.40
N LEU A 62 22.26 -4.62 9.50
CA LEU A 62 23.27 -3.66 9.95
C LEU A 62 23.71 -3.91 11.40
N LYS A 63 22.79 -4.31 12.29
CA LYS A 63 23.12 -4.72 13.67
C LYS A 63 23.96 -6.00 13.70
N ALA A 64 23.73 -6.93 12.78
CA ALA A 64 24.55 -8.12 12.65
C ALA A 64 25.97 -7.77 12.13
N GLU A 65 26.07 -6.86 11.15
CA GLU A 65 27.35 -6.34 10.65
C GLU A 65 28.12 -5.60 11.76
N LEU A 66 27.44 -4.78 12.57
CA LEU A 66 28.02 -4.09 13.72
C LEU A 66 28.65 -5.08 14.71
N LYS A 67 27.92 -6.15 15.08
CA LYS A 67 28.43 -7.20 15.97
C LYS A 67 29.59 -8.00 15.39
N ALA A 68 29.66 -8.08 14.06
CA ALA A 68 30.72 -8.82 13.35
C ALA A 68 31.96 -7.95 13.06
N THR A 69 31.90 -6.65 13.33
CA THR A 69 33.00 -5.70 13.13
C THR A 69 33.95 -5.76 14.33
N PRO A 70 35.28 -5.87 14.11
CA PRO A 70 36.27 -5.88 15.20
C PRO A 70 36.23 -4.56 15.99
N GLU A 71 36.44 -4.62 17.31
CA GLU A 71 36.44 -3.43 18.19
C GLU A 71 37.52 -2.39 17.83
N ASP A 72 38.52 -2.78 17.04
CA ASP A 72 39.63 -1.93 16.60
C ASP A 72 39.24 -0.94 15.48
N ASP A 73 38.10 -1.15 14.80
CA ASP A 73 37.64 -0.32 13.67
C ASP A 73 36.56 0.67 14.11
N ALA A 74 36.96 1.65 14.92
CA ALA A 74 36.07 2.63 15.54
C ALA A 74 35.34 3.52 14.53
N GLU A 75 35.93 3.78 13.36
CA GLU A 75 35.29 4.56 12.29
C GLU A 75 34.15 3.78 11.66
N ARG A 76 34.37 2.50 11.32
CA ARG A 76 33.33 1.64 10.74
C ARG A 76 32.18 1.37 11.70
N ILE A 77 32.48 1.18 12.99
CA ILE A 77 31.47 1.03 14.04
C ILE A 77 30.57 2.26 14.09
N LYS A 78 31.16 3.46 14.09
CA LYS A 78 30.41 4.72 14.14
C LYS A 78 29.55 4.94 12.88
N GLU A 79 30.07 4.64 11.70
CA GLU A 79 29.28 4.69 10.45
C GLU A 79 28.07 3.77 10.48
N LEU A 80 28.24 2.54 10.99
CA LEU A 80 27.15 1.57 11.11
C LEU A 80 26.12 2.01 12.16
N GLU A 81 26.57 2.56 13.29
CA GLU A 81 25.69 3.15 14.31
C GLU A 81 24.85 4.31 13.74
N ASP A 82 25.48 5.24 13.02
CA ASP A 82 24.81 6.37 12.39
C ASP A 82 23.76 5.89 11.36
N LYS A 83 24.09 4.88 10.54
CA LYS A 83 23.15 4.28 9.57
C LYS A 83 21.97 3.59 10.27
N ILE A 84 22.23 2.87 11.36
CA ILE A 84 21.18 2.22 12.15
C ILE A 84 20.24 3.27 12.74
N GLU A 85 20.77 4.37 13.28
CA GLU A 85 19.97 5.46 13.85
C GLU A 85 19.10 6.14 12.78
N GLN A 86 19.68 6.46 11.62
CA GLN A 86 18.94 7.06 10.51
C GLN A 86 17.78 6.16 10.05
N LYS A 87 18.02 4.86 9.88
CA LYS A 87 16.99 3.90 9.47
C LYS A 87 15.93 3.71 10.56
N GLN A 88 16.30 3.68 11.84
CA GLN A 88 15.34 3.65 12.95
C GLN A 88 14.48 4.92 13.02
N MET A 89 15.06 6.10 12.80
CA MET A 89 14.33 7.37 12.73
C MET A 89 13.32 7.37 11.55
N LYS A 90 13.70 6.80 10.41
CA LYS A 90 12.80 6.59 9.27
C LYS A 90 11.63 5.69 9.65
N ILE A 91 11.88 4.56 10.32
CA ILE A 91 10.82 3.65 10.80
C ILE A 91 9.85 4.37 11.74
N VAL A 92 10.36 5.12 12.72
CA VAL A 92 9.53 5.88 13.67
C VAL A 92 8.66 6.91 12.95
N THR A 93 9.20 7.54 11.90
CA THR A 93 8.47 8.53 11.09
C THR A 93 7.35 7.86 10.29
N GLU A 94 7.64 6.76 9.60
CA GLU A 94 6.64 5.99 8.85
C GLU A 94 5.58 5.37 9.78
N MET A 95 5.94 4.91 10.97
CA MET A 95 5.00 4.39 11.98
C MET A 95 4.02 5.47 12.52
N ARG A 96 4.38 6.75 12.42
CA ARG A 96 3.48 7.87 12.75
C ARG A 96 2.57 8.25 11.60
N GLN A 97 2.95 7.90 10.37
CA GLN A 97 2.16 8.10 9.16
C GLN A 97 1.05 7.06 9.06
N VAL A 98 0.10 7.15 9.98
CA VAL A 98 -1.07 6.27 10.01
C VAL A 98 -2.26 6.99 9.40
N MET A 99 -3.04 6.27 8.60
CA MET A 99 -4.29 6.81 8.09
C MET A 99 -5.30 6.97 9.23
N THR A 100 -5.49 8.20 9.69
CA THR A 100 -6.38 8.51 10.82
C THR A 100 -7.84 8.23 10.50
N ASP A 101 -8.62 7.90 11.52
CA ASP A 101 -10.05 7.63 11.34
C ASP A 101 -10.83 8.86 10.85
N SER A 102 -10.40 10.07 11.23
CA SER A 102 -10.96 11.32 10.70
C SER A 102 -10.73 11.48 9.20
N LEU A 103 -9.55 11.08 8.71
CA LEU A 103 -9.26 11.13 7.27
C LEU A 103 -10.08 10.09 6.50
N LYS A 104 -10.28 8.89 7.07
CA LYS A 104 -11.18 7.87 6.50
C LYS A 104 -12.64 8.36 6.44
N LEU A 105 -13.08 9.07 7.49
CA LEU A 105 -14.40 9.67 7.54
C LEU A 105 -14.59 10.75 6.47
N GLU A 106 -13.58 11.60 6.23
CA GLU A 106 -13.63 12.62 5.17
C GLU A 106 -13.85 11.97 3.79
N PHE A 107 -13.12 10.92 3.48
CA PHE A 107 -13.31 10.19 2.22
C PHE A 107 -14.69 9.53 2.10
N LEU A 108 -15.23 9.01 3.22
CA LEU A 108 -16.58 8.45 3.24
C LEU A 108 -17.64 9.54 3.04
N LEU A 109 -17.50 10.68 3.72
CA LEU A 109 -18.38 11.83 3.56
C LEU A 109 -18.33 12.37 2.14
N GLN A 110 -17.13 12.53 1.57
CA GLN A 110 -16.94 12.91 0.17
C GLN A 110 -17.68 11.96 -0.76
N ALA A 111 -17.54 10.64 -0.58
CA ALA A 111 -18.26 9.66 -1.39
C ALA A 111 -19.78 9.81 -1.26
N ILE A 112 -20.31 9.90 -0.03
CA ILE A 112 -21.75 10.02 0.24
C ILE A 112 -22.32 11.32 -0.34
N LEU A 113 -21.61 12.44 -0.19
CA LEU A 113 -22.04 13.75 -0.72
C LEU A 113 -21.91 13.83 -2.25
N SER A 114 -20.94 13.11 -2.83
CA SER A 114 -20.72 13.10 -4.27
C SER A 114 -21.87 12.45 -5.05
N ILE A 115 -22.51 11.43 -4.49
CA ILE A 115 -23.63 10.71 -5.13
C ILE A 115 -24.82 11.64 -5.46
N PRO A 116 -25.44 12.35 -4.49
CA PRO A 116 -26.54 13.26 -4.78
C PRO A 116 -26.09 14.46 -5.63
N LEU A 117 -24.84 14.91 -5.47
CA LEU A 117 -24.27 15.98 -6.28
C LEU A 117 -24.23 15.58 -7.77
N PHE A 118 -23.65 14.43 -8.10
CA PHE A 118 -23.58 13.95 -9.49
C PHE A 118 -24.95 13.57 -10.05
N CYS A 119 -25.83 13.01 -9.22
CA CYS A 119 -27.23 12.80 -9.58
C CYS A 119 -27.89 14.13 -10.00
N SER A 120 -27.69 15.21 -9.23
CA SER A 120 -28.25 16.53 -9.56
C SER A 120 -27.74 17.06 -10.90
N PHE A 121 -26.48 16.79 -11.25
CA PHE A 121 -25.94 17.17 -12.56
C PHE A 121 -26.58 16.40 -13.71
N CYS A 122 -26.90 15.11 -13.52
CA CYS A 122 -27.59 14.30 -14.53
C CYS A 122 -29.04 14.76 -14.80
N TYR A 123 -29.71 15.33 -13.80
CA TYR A 123 -31.10 15.83 -13.90
C TYR A 123 -31.23 17.34 -14.18
N ASP A 124 -30.11 18.04 -14.42
CA ASP A 124 -30.09 19.51 -14.53
C ASP A 124 -30.63 20.25 -13.31
N ALA A 125 -30.68 19.58 -12.16
CA ALA A 125 -31.30 20.10 -10.94
C ALA A 125 -30.33 20.96 -10.12
N PHE A 126 -29.10 21.14 -10.58
CA PHE A 126 -28.11 21.94 -9.86
C PHE A 126 -28.44 23.44 -9.94
N PRO A 127 -28.57 24.13 -8.80
CA PRO A 127 -29.13 25.48 -8.77
C PRO A 127 -28.18 26.57 -9.29
N ALA A 128 -26.89 26.29 -9.43
CA ALA A 128 -25.87 27.32 -9.71
C ALA A 128 -24.80 26.82 -10.68
N TYR A 129 -25.18 26.60 -11.95
CA TYR A 129 -24.18 26.32 -12.99
C TYR A 129 -23.23 27.52 -13.14
N PRO A 130 -21.90 27.31 -13.13
CA PRO A 130 -20.96 28.39 -13.32
C PRO A 130 -20.99 28.86 -14.78
N ASP A 131 -20.99 30.17 -15.00
CA ASP A 131 -20.91 30.73 -16.35
C ASP A 131 -19.48 30.57 -16.89
N LEU A 132 -19.31 29.65 -17.84
CA LEU A 132 -18.02 29.36 -18.49
C LEU A 132 -17.84 30.12 -19.80
N GLU A 133 -18.40 31.34 -19.90
CA GLU A 133 -18.31 32.18 -21.10
C GLU A 133 -16.87 32.50 -21.51
N TRP A 134 -15.96 32.58 -20.53
CA TRP A 134 -14.52 32.79 -20.75
C TRP A 134 -13.87 31.65 -21.56
N LEU A 135 -14.46 30.45 -21.55
CA LEU A 135 -14.05 29.28 -22.33
C LEU A 135 -14.87 29.14 -23.63
N THR A 136 -15.62 30.18 -24.03
CA THR A 136 -16.51 30.22 -25.20
C THR A 136 -17.65 29.18 -25.19
N LEU A 137 -17.97 28.63 -24.01
CA LEU A 137 -19.07 27.69 -23.83
C LEU A 137 -20.39 28.42 -23.66
N THR A 138 -21.42 27.97 -24.37
CA THR A 138 -22.78 28.48 -24.11
C THR A 138 -23.32 27.92 -22.79
N PRO A 139 -24.37 28.54 -22.20
CA PRO A 139 -25.04 27.98 -21.03
C PRO A 139 -25.59 26.56 -21.24
N GLU A 140 -25.95 26.21 -22.48
CA GLU A 140 -26.40 24.86 -22.84
C GLU A 140 -25.23 23.86 -22.87
N ASP A 141 -24.09 24.26 -23.44
CA ASP A 141 -22.88 23.43 -23.46
C ASP A 141 -22.34 23.19 -22.04
N THR A 142 -22.42 24.21 -21.19
CA THR A 142 -22.05 24.09 -19.77
C THR A 142 -22.87 23.01 -19.09
N LYS A 143 -24.20 23.00 -19.27
CA LYS A 143 -25.06 21.94 -18.72
C LYS A 143 -24.69 20.55 -19.27
N LEU A 144 -24.38 20.46 -20.57
CA LEU A 144 -23.95 19.21 -21.18
C LEU A 144 -22.65 18.66 -20.54
N VAL A 145 -21.65 19.52 -20.32
CA VAL A 145 -20.39 19.14 -19.67
C VAL A 145 -20.65 18.61 -18.26
N PHE A 146 -21.49 19.30 -17.48
CA PHE A 146 -21.84 18.86 -16.14
C PHE A 146 -22.63 17.54 -16.13
N ARG A 147 -23.51 17.29 -17.12
CA ARG A 147 -24.18 15.98 -17.27
C ARG A 147 -23.19 14.84 -17.53
N ILE A 148 -22.19 15.07 -18.40
CA ILE A 148 -21.13 14.10 -18.68
C ILE A 148 -20.25 13.89 -17.45
N PHE A 149 -19.96 14.96 -16.71
CA PHE A 149 -19.22 14.85 -15.46
C PHE A 149 -20.01 14.10 -14.38
N GLY A 150 -21.32 14.33 -14.26
CA GLY A 150 -22.20 13.58 -13.36
C GLY A 150 -22.27 12.10 -13.70
N LEU A 151 -22.35 11.77 -15.00
CA LEU A 151 -22.27 10.42 -15.53
C LEU A 151 -20.99 9.68 -15.06
N TRP A 152 -19.84 10.34 -15.17
CA TRP A 152 -18.54 9.75 -14.79
C TRP A 152 -18.20 9.91 -13.30
N GLY A 153 -18.95 10.73 -12.56
CA GLY A 153 -18.63 11.11 -11.19
C GLY A 153 -18.57 9.93 -10.23
N VAL A 154 -19.41 8.92 -10.42
CA VAL A 154 -19.37 7.68 -9.62
C VAL A 154 -18.02 6.98 -9.78
N TRP A 155 -17.53 6.85 -11.02
CA TRP A 155 -16.26 6.21 -11.31
C TRP A 155 -15.05 7.07 -10.94
N LEU A 156 -15.08 8.37 -11.24
CA LEU A 156 -13.92 9.25 -11.09
C LEU A 156 -13.73 9.78 -9.67
N VAL A 157 -14.81 9.85 -8.87
CA VAL A 157 -14.77 10.49 -7.55
C VAL A 157 -15.28 9.57 -6.46
N THR A 158 -16.47 8.99 -6.62
CA THR A 158 -17.07 8.16 -5.55
C THR A 158 -16.26 6.89 -5.30
N VAL A 159 -15.90 6.13 -6.34
CA VAL A 159 -15.14 4.88 -6.18
C VAL A 159 -13.71 5.11 -5.65
N PRO A 160 -12.90 6.05 -6.18
CA PRO A 160 -11.56 6.32 -5.66
C PRO A 160 -11.60 6.83 -4.21
N ALA A 161 -12.57 7.67 -3.85
CA ALA A 161 -12.75 8.12 -2.47
C ALA A 161 -13.05 6.93 -1.54
N LEU A 162 -13.97 6.05 -1.92
CA LEU A 162 -14.25 4.85 -1.13
C LEU A 162 -13.02 3.95 -1.03
N ARG A 163 -12.29 3.72 -2.13
CA ARG A 163 -11.08 2.88 -2.24
C ARG A 163 -9.89 3.41 -1.43
N ALA A 164 -9.78 4.72 -1.27
CA ALA A 164 -8.68 5.34 -0.51
C ALA A 164 -8.69 4.95 0.98
N ARG A 165 -9.84 4.50 1.53
CA ARG A 165 -9.96 4.10 2.93
C ARG A 165 -9.19 2.79 3.19
N LYS A 166 -8.16 2.87 4.03
CA LYS A 166 -7.40 1.70 4.51
C LYS A 166 -8.25 0.82 5.46
N PRO A 167 -7.93 -0.48 5.57
CA PRO A 167 -8.66 -1.39 6.44
C PRO A 167 -8.56 -1.04 7.94
N GLY A 168 -9.61 -1.41 8.67
CA GLY A 168 -9.73 -1.36 10.13
C GLY A 168 -9.97 0.02 10.78
N GLY A 169 -10.36 0.01 12.06
CA GLY A 169 -11.02 1.14 12.74
C GLY A 169 -12.53 1.20 12.45
N PRO A 170 -13.30 2.06 13.14
CA PRO A 170 -14.77 2.12 13.03
C PRO A 170 -15.27 2.61 11.66
N PHE A 171 -14.45 3.35 10.91
CA PHE A 171 -14.74 3.83 9.55
C PHE A 171 -13.82 3.18 8.49
N GLY A 172 -13.09 2.14 8.90
CA GLY A 172 -12.23 1.36 8.03
C GLY A 172 -13.02 0.46 7.10
N MET A 173 -12.34 0.04 6.05
CA MET A 173 -12.92 -0.85 5.05
C MET A 173 -12.69 -2.32 5.40
N GLY A 174 -13.70 -3.17 5.20
CA GLY A 174 -13.52 -4.62 5.27
C GLY A 174 -12.78 -5.17 4.04
N TYR A 175 -12.18 -6.37 4.15
CA TYR A 175 -11.49 -6.99 3.01
C TYR A 175 -12.44 -7.26 1.82
N GLU A 176 -13.68 -7.67 2.11
CA GLU A 176 -14.71 -7.91 1.10
C GLU A 176 -15.19 -6.61 0.44
N GLU A 177 -15.32 -5.53 1.21
CA GLU A 177 -15.66 -4.20 0.70
C GLU A 177 -14.55 -3.65 -0.22
N LYS A 178 -13.28 -3.94 0.11
CA LYS A 178 -12.16 -3.59 -0.77
C LYS A 178 -12.22 -4.32 -2.09
N ARG A 179 -12.45 -5.64 -2.06
CA ARG A 179 -12.57 -6.47 -3.27
C ARG A 179 -13.76 -6.02 -4.14
N ALA A 180 -14.87 -5.66 -3.50
CA ALA A 180 -16.02 -5.07 -4.14
C ALA A 180 -15.68 -3.78 -4.88
N LEU A 181 -14.98 -2.85 -4.22
CA LEU A 181 -14.61 -1.56 -4.78
C LEU A 181 -13.56 -1.67 -5.88
N ASP A 182 -12.57 -2.54 -5.74
CA ASP A 182 -11.59 -2.82 -6.80
C ASP A 182 -12.26 -3.40 -8.05
N THR A 183 -13.26 -4.28 -7.87
CA THR A 183 -14.07 -4.77 -8.99
C THR A 183 -14.86 -3.66 -9.66
N SER A 184 -15.55 -2.83 -8.87
CA SER A 184 -16.35 -1.71 -9.39
C SER A 184 -15.46 -0.70 -10.12
N PHE A 185 -14.27 -0.41 -9.60
CA PHE A 185 -13.30 0.48 -10.25
C PHE A 185 -12.89 0.00 -11.64
N LEU A 186 -12.78 -1.32 -11.82
CA LEU A 186 -12.43 -1.92 -13.11
C LEU A 186 -13.61 -1.98 -14.08
N VAL A 187 -14.82 -2.29 -13.58
CA VAL A 187 -16.01 -2.48 -14.42
C VAL A 187 -16.64 -1.15 -14.85
N LEU A 188 -16.66 -0.15 -13.97
CA LEU A 188 -17.32 1.13 -14.21
C LEU A 188 -16.82 1.90 -15.44
N PRO A 189 -15.50 2.01 -15.76
CA PRO A 189 -15.07 2.71 -16.96
C PRO A 189 -15.68 2.12 -18.23
N PHE A 190 -15.75 0.79 -18.34
CA PHE A 190 -16.39 0.13 -19.48
C PHE A 190 -17.88 0.44 -19.54
N VAL A 191 -18.57 0.41 -18.41
CA VAL A 191 -19.99 0.76 -18.33
C VAL A 191 -20.21 2.21 -18.73
N CYS A 192 -19.42 3.15 -18.21
CA CYS A 192 -19.51 4.56 -18.56
C CYS A 192 -19.27 4.83 -20.06
N ILE A 193 -18.44 4.01 -20.72
CA ILE A 193 -18.18 4.11 -22.16
C ILE A 193 -19.29 3.44 -22.97
N PHE A 194 -19.76 2.24 -22.58
CA PHE A 194 -20.69 1.44 -23.37
C PHE A 194 -22.16 1.79 -23.16
N THR A 195 -22.57 2.20 -21.96
CA THR A 195 -23.98 2.50 -21.64
C THR A 195 -24.56 3.61 -22.53
N PRO A 196 -23.83 4.70 -22.85
CA PRO A 196 -24.30 5.74 -23.77
C PRO A 196 -24.69 5.26 -25.19
N PHE A 197 -24.18 4.10 -25.63
CA PHE A 197 -24.58 3.53 -26.92
C PHE A 197 -25.99 2.93 -26.90
N PHE A 198 -26.49 2.54 -25.72
CA PHE A 198 -27.81 1.95 -25.55
C PHE A 198 -28.84 2.99 -25.09
N THR A 199 -28.43 3.89 -24.20
CA THR A 199 -29.29 4.96 -23.68
C THR A 199 -28.54 6.28 -23.73
N LYS A 200 -29.13 7.26 -24.41
CA LYS A 200 -28.58 8.63 -24.47
C LYS A 200 -28.91 9.45 -23.22
N ASP A 201 -29.65 8.88 -22.27
CA ASP A 201 -30.03 9.53 -21.03
C ASP A 201 -28.89 9.42 -19.99
N PRO A 202 -28.26 10.54 -19.58
CA PRO A 202 -27.22 10.54 -18.55
C PRO A 202 -27.69 10.00 -17.20
N ALA A 203 -28.96 10.23 -16.84
CA ALA A 203 -29.50 9.77 -15.57
C ALA A 203 -29.57 8.23 -15.51
N VAL A 204 -30.00 7.59 -16.60
CA VAL A 204 -30.02 6.12 -16.69
C VAL A 204 -28.61 5.56 -16.54
N CYS A 205 -27.64 6.14 -17.24
CA CYS A 205 -26.26 5.69 -17.14
C CYS A 205 -25.65 5.88 -15.73
N PHE A 206 -26.00 6.98 -15.05
CA PHE A 206 -25.62 7.21 -13.65
C PHE A 206 -26.20 6.14 -12.72
N TRP A 207 -27.50 5.83 -12.85
CA TRP A 207 -28.14 4.79 -12.05
C TRP A 207 -27.56 3.40 -12.31
N VAL A 208 -27.22 3.07 -13.57
CA VAL A 208 -26.51 1.82 -13.90
C VAL A 208 -25.17 1.77 -13.17
N SER A 209 -24.42 2.88 -13.16
CA SER A 209 -23.13 2.98 -12.46
C SER A 209 -23.29 2.84 -10.94
N LEU A 210 -24.34 3.44 -10.37
CA LEU A 210 -24.66 3.33 -8.95
C LEU A 210 -25.07 1.90 -8.56
N VAL A 211 -25.86 1.23 -9.40
CA VAL A 211 -26.24 -0.18 -9.20
C VAL A 211 -25.03 -1.09 -9.27
N ILE A 212 -24.06 -0.81 -10.13
CA ILE A 212 -22.80 -1.58 -10.19
C ILE A 212 -21.93 -1.31 -8.98
N LEU A 213 -21.88 -0.07 -8.49
CA LEU A 213 -21.18 0.26 -7.24
C LEU A 213 -21.81 -0.47 -6.03
N ALA A 214 -23.14 -0.51 -5.96
CA ALA A 214 -23.88 -1.25 -4.92
C ALA A 214 -23.89 -2.78 -5.19
N GLY A 215 -23.63 -3.18 -6.42
CA GLY A 215 -23.74 -4.54 -6.93
C GLY A 215 -22.92 -5.58 -6.15
N PRO A 216 -21.68 -5.29 -5.73
CA PRO A 216 -20.93 -6.16 -4.82
C PRO A 216 -21.63 -6.46 -3.49
N ALA A 217 -22.37 -5.50 -2.91
CA ALA A 217 -23.21 -5.76 -1.73
C ALA A 217 -24.47 -6.58 -2.07
N ILE A 218 -24.88 -6.59 -3.33
CA ILE A 218 -25.95 -7.42 -3.90
C ILE A 218 -25.39 -8.79 -4.35
N ARG A 219 -24.07 -8.97 -4.42
CA ARG A 219 -23.37 -10.11 -5.05
C ARG A 219 -23.39 -11.41 -4.28
N GLU A 220 -23.98 -11.42 -3.08
CA GLU A 220 -24.49 -12.65 -2.46
C GLU A 220 -25.49 -13.39 -3.37
N LEU A 221 -25.98 -12.79 -4.45
CA LEU A 221 -26.90 -13.39 -5.44
C LEU A 221 -26.25 -14.18 -6.62
N GLY A 222 -24.93 -14.37 -6.65
CA GLY A 222 -24.25 -15.34 -7.55
C GLY A 222 -24.01 -14.90 -9.00
N LEU A 223 -22.74 -14.74 -9.40
CA LEU A 223 -22.34 -14.39 -10.77
C LEU A 223 -21.81 -15.58 -11.62
N PRO A 224 -21.85 -15.45 -12.96
CA PRO A 224 -21.33 -16.47 -13.89
C PRO A 224 -19.81 -16.71 -13.77
N GLU A 225 -19.40 -17.97 -13.95
CA GLU A 225 -18.02 -18.47 -13.83
C GLU A 225 -16.92 -17.70 -14.60
N PRO A 226 -17.10 -17.24 -15.86
CA PRO A 226 -16.01 -16.58 -16.58
C PRO A 226 -15.63 -15.22 -15.98
N VAL A 227 -16.59 -14.54 -15.35
CA VAL A 227 -16.35 -13.28 -14.63
C VAL A 227 -15.63 -13.56 -13.31
N ASN A 228 -15.98 -14.65 -12.62
CA ASN A 228 -15.28 -15.09 -11.41
C ASN A 228 -13.83 -15.51 -11.68
N TRP A 229 -13.54 -16.16 -12.81
CA TRP A 229 -12.18 -16.50 -13.21
C TRP A 229 -11.33 -15.27 -13.50
N LEU A 230 -11.86 -14.31 -14.27
CA LEU A 230 -11.18 -13.05 -14.55
C LEU A 230 -10.92 -12.24 -13.26
N LEU A 231 -11.88 -12.24 -12.33
CA LEU A 231 -11.72 -11.60 -11.02
C LEU A 231 -10.69 -12.31 -10.15
N LYS A 232 -10.63 -13.65 -10.15
CA LYS A 232 -9.56 -14.41 -9.48
C LYS A 232 -8.18 -14.19 -10.10
N ALA A 233 -8.11 -14.03 -11.42
CA ALA A 233 -6.86 -13.74 -12.12
C ALA A 233 -6.35 -12.30 -11.87
N LEU A 234 -7.25 -11.36 -11.60
CA LEU A 234 -6.93 -9.98 -11.20
C LEU A 234 -6.73 -9.82 -9.67
N ASP A 235 -7.20 -10.77 -8.86
CA ASP A 235 -6.98 -10.87 -7.40
C ASP A 235 -5.53 -11.30 -7.03
N PHE A 236 -4.68 -11.58 -8.03
CA PHE A 236 -3.23 -11.75 -7.84
C PHE A 236 -2.53 -10.49 -7.29
N GLY A 237 -3.20 -9.33 -7.28
CA GLY A 237 -2.68 -8.09 -6.70
C GLY A 237 -3.25 -7.71 -5.33
N THR A 238 -4.24 -8.44 -4.79
CA THR A 238 -5.00 -8.03 -3.59
C THR A 238 -4.95 -9.00 -2.40
N GLY A 239 -4.16 -10.06 -2.50
CA GLY A 239 -3.78 -10.87 -1.34
C GLY A 239 -4.67 -12.08 -1.05
N SER A 240 -5.41 -12.61 -2.03
CA SER A 240 -5.95 -13.98 -1.92
C SER A 240 -4.84 -15.05 -1.85
N GLU A 241 -3.58 -14.68 -2.12
CA GLU A 241 -2.38 -15.50 -1.86
C GLU A 241 -1.78 -15.28 -0.46
N ARG A 242 -2.26 -14.30 0.33
CA ARG A 242 -1.78 -14.05 1.71
C ARG A 242 -2.34 -15.02 2.76
N GLY A 243 -2.89 -16.15 2.33
CA GLY A 243 -3.54 -17.11 3.24
C GLY A 243 -3.67 -18.55 2.74
N VAL A 244 -3.02 -18.94 1.65
CA VAL A 244 -2.99 -20.34 1.20
C VAL A 244 -1.55 -20.86 1.15
N ARG A 245 -0.97 -20.96 2.35
CA ARG A 245 -0.34 -22.20 2.85
C ARG A 245 0.36 -23.10 1.79
N SER A 246 1.61 -22.77 1.48
CA SER A 246 2.70 -23.74 1.38
C SER A 246 3.67 -23.37 2.51
N GLU A 247 3.64 -24.02 3.68
CA GLU A 247 4.59 -25.08 4.03
C GLU A 247 5.88 -25.17 3.18
N ASP A 248 6.51 -24.03 2.86
CA ASP A 248 7.72 -24.04 2.05
C ASP A 248 8.95 -24.37 2.89
N LYS A 249 9.33 -25.64 2.79
CA LYS A 249 10.67 -26.15 3.08
C LYS A 249 11.75 -25.29 2.43
N GLU A 250 11.46 -24.58 1.35
CA GLU A 250 12.37 -23.62 0.71
C GLU A 250 12.64 -22.38 1.57
N TRP A 251 11.62 -21.82 2.24
CA TRP A 251 11.80 -20.68 3.14
C TRP A 251 12.59 -21.06 4.40
N LYS A 252 12.29 -22.22 4.98
CA LYS A 252 13.09 -22.76 6.09
C LYS A 252 14.52 -23.07 5.64
N ALA A 253 14.71 -23.61 4.43
CA ALA A 253 16.04 -23.85 3.88
C ALA A 253 16.80 -22.54 3.61
N GLN A 254 16.11 -21.47 3.21
CA GLN A 254 16.73 -20.15 3.05
C GLN A 254 17.14 -19.56 4.41
N LEU A 255 16.28 -19.61 5.42
CA LEU A 255 16.64 -19.20 6.79
C LEU A 255 17.82 -20.00 7.35
N ASP A 256 17.77 -21.34 7.23
CA ASP A 256 18.87 -22.21 7.63
C ASP A 256 20.16 -21.89 6.84
N SER A 257 20.04 -21.49 5.57
CA SER A 257 21.21 -21.09 4.76
C SER A 257 21.81 -19.75 5.19
N TYR A 258 20.98 -18.80 5.63
CA TYR A 258 21.46 -17.52 6.17
C TYR A 258 22.11 -17.70 7.55
N GLU A 259 21.54 -18.55 8.41
CA GLU A 259 22.14 -18.90 9.70
C GLU A 259 23.47 -19.64 9.52
N GLN A 260 23.55 -20.59 8.58
CA GLN A 260 24.79 -21.30 8.27
C GLN A 260 25.86 -20.37 7.68
N ALA A 261 25.51 -19.48 6.76
CA ALA A 261 26.45 -18.50 6.21
C ALA A 261 26.99 -17.55 7.29
N ALA A 262 26.15 -17.16 8.26
CA ALA A 262 26.55 -16.33 9.39
C ALA A 262 27.50 -17.09 10.35
N GLU A 263 27.22 -18.37 10.64
CA GLU A 263 28.09 -19.22 11.46
C GLU A 263 29.44 -19.51 10.79
N GLU A 264 29.47 -19.73 9.47
CA GLU A 264 30.71 -19.95 8.71
C GLU A 264 31.60 -18.70 8.70
N LEU A 265 31.02 -17.52 8.53
CA LEU A 265 31.74 -16.25 8.64
C LEU A 265 32.33 -16.04 10.04
N LEU A 266 31.59 -16.41 11.09
CA LEU A 266 32.08 -16.36 12.47
C LEU A 266 33.25 -17.32 12.71
N LYS A 267 33.16 -18.56 12.24
CA LYS A 267 34.25 -19.56 12.36
C LYS A 267 35.50 -19.14 11.59
N ALA A 268 35.35 -18.72 10.33
CA ALA A 268 36.46 -18.27 9.51
C ALA A 268 37.19 -17.06 10.13
N LYS A 269 36.47 -16.18 10.85
CA LYS A 269 37.07 -15.08 11.61
C LYS A 269 37.76 -15.56 12.88
N GLN A 270 37.16 -16.46 13.65
CA GLN A 270 37.80 -17.04 14.85
C GLN A 270 39.11 -17.75 14.51
N GLU A 271 39.15 -18.47 13.38
CA GLU A 271 40.37 -19.11 12.89
C GLU A 271 41.45 -18.10 12.47
N LYS A 272 41.05 -16.98 11.83
CA LYS A 272 41.99 -15.90 11.49
C LYS A 272 42.56 -15.20 12.72
N VAL A 273 41.73 -14.97 13.74
CA VAL A 273 42.17 -14.38 15.02
C VAL A 273 43.12 -15.33 15.74
N ALA A 274 42.76 -16.62 15.86
CA ALA A 274 43.62 -17.63 16.48
C ALA A 274 44.94 -17.82 15.71
N ALA A 275 44.93 -17.75 14.38
CA ALA A 275 46.15 -17.80 13.57
C ALA A 275 47.05 -16.56 13.76
N LYS A 276 46.44 -15.39 13.92
CA LYS A 276 47.16 -14.14 14.22
C LYS A 276 47.80 -14.17 15.61
N GLU A 277 47.05 -14.59 16.63
CA GLU A 277 47.55 -14.76 18.00
C GLU A 277 48.67 -15.82 18.09
N ALA A 278 48.55 -16.93 17.36
CA ALA A 278 49.58 -17.96 17.30
C ALA A 278 50.85 -17.51 16.55
N ALA A 279 50.72 -16.60 15.58
CA ALA A 279 51.85 -16.00 14.88
C ALA A 279 52.58 -14.98 15.77
N GLU A 280 51.83 -14.16 16.52
CA GLU A 280 52.37 -13.19 17.48
C GLU A 280 53.07 -13.90 18.65
N ALA A 281 52.51 -15.01 19.17
CA ALA A 281 53.14 -15.81 20.22
C ALA A 281 54.42 -16.55 19.79
N LYS A 282 54.64 -16.76 18.49
CA LYS A 282 55.88 -17.32 17.93
C LYS A 282 56.95 -16.26 17.63
N ALA A 283 56.55 -14.99 17.58
CA ALA A 283 57.44 -13.86 17.31
C ALA A 283 58.02 -13.23 18.60
N ALA A 284 57.44 -13.55 19.77
CA ALA A 284 57.91 -13.18 21.10
C ALA A 284 58.82 -14.27 21.70
#